data_AF-G2FVZ6-F1
#
_entry.id   AF-G2FVZ6-F1
#
_cell.length_a   1.000
_cell.length_b   1.000
_cell.length_c   1.000
_cell.angle_alpha   90.00
_cell.angle_beta   90.00
_cell.angle_gamma   90.00
#
_symmetry.space_group_name_H-M   'P 1'
#
loop_
_entity.id
_entity.type
_entity.pdbx_description
1 polymer ?
#
loop_
_entity_poly.entity_id
_entity_poly.type
_entity_poly.pdbx_seq_one_letter_code
_entity_poly.pdbx_strand_id
1 'polypeptide(L)' 'MFKQKDLNLRQRRWLELLKDYDITILYHPEKANVVADALSRKAVSMRSLAY' A
#
# COMPACT_ATOMS: atom_id res chain seq x y z
N MET A 1 9.65 -14.25 -7.09
CA MET A 1 8.40 -14.68 -6.39
C MET A 1 8.71 -14.73 -4.90
N PHE A 2 8.02 -13.93 -4.07
CA PHE A 2 8.29 -13.86 -2.61
C PHE A 2 7.96 -15.20 -1.94
N LYS A 3 8.82 -15.70 -1.05
CA LYS A 3 8.54 -16.93 -0.28
C LYS A 3 7.81 -16.56 1.01
N GLN A 4 6.81 -17.36 1.39
CA GLN A 4 5.95 -17.09 2.56
C GLN A 4 6.73 -16.96 3.89
N LYS A 5 7.88 -17.64 3.97
CA LYS A 5 8.80 -17.59 5.12
C LYS A 5 9.49 -16.22 5.31
N ASP A 6 9.57 -15.41 4.27
CA ASP A 6 10.25 -14.11 4.28
C ASP A 6 9.26 -12.94 4.53
N LEU A 7 7.97 -13.25 4.73
CA LEU A 7 6.90 -12.26 4.91
C LEU A 7 6.50 -12.13 6.37
N ASN A 8 6.32 -10.89 6.83
CA ASN A 8 5.71 -10.60 8.12
C ASN A 8 4.18 -10.87 8.11
N LEU A 9 3.56 -10.95 9.29
CA LEU A 9 2.13 -11.26 9.42
C LEU A 9 1.23 -10.28 8.67
N ARG A 10 1.61 -8.99 8.62
CA ARG A 10 0.85 -7.98 7.89
C ARG A 10 0.86 -8.28 6.40
N GLN A 11 2.03 -8.52 5.82
CA GLN A 11 2.20 -8.84 4.40
C GLN A 11 1.45 -10.11 4.00
N ARG A 12 1.42 -11.15 4.85
CA ARG A 12 0.65 -12.37 4.59
C ARG A 12 -0.85 -12.09 4.47
N ARG A 13 -1.42 -11.32 5.42
CA ARG A 13 -2.84 -10.91 5.37
C ARG A 13 -3.15 -10.10 4.09
N TRP A 14 -2.23 -9.22 3.68
CA TRP A 14 -2.40 -8.48 2.43
C TRP A 14 -2.38 -9.39 1.21
N LEU A 15 -1.48 -10.39 1.14
CA LEU A 15 -1.47 -11.35 0.04
C LEU A 15 -2.72 -12.24 0.03
N GLU A 16 -3.22 -12.64 1.20
CA GLU A 16 -4.49 -13.38 1.30
C GLU A 16 -5.68 -12.58 0.79
N LEU A 17 -5.69 -11.26 1.00
CA LEU A 17 -6.73 -10.38 0.44
C LEU A 17 -6.58 -10.22 -1.07
N LEU A 18 -5.35 -10.02 -1.55
CA LEU A 18 -5.07 -9.76 -2.96
C LEU A 18 -5.29 -10.98 -3.85
N LYS A 19 -5.24 -12.21 -3.31
CA LYS A 19 -5.44 -13.45 -4.09
C LYS A 19 -6.83 -13.52 -4.75
N ASP A 20 -7.81 -12.82 -4.19
CA ASP A 20 -9.20 -12.84 -4.65
C ASP A 20 -9.45 -11.83 -5.78
N TYR A 21 -8.46 -11.02 -6.13
CA TYR A 21 -8.55 -10.00 -7.17
C TYR A 21 -7.54 -10.28 -8.29
N ASP A 22 -7.95 -10.05 -9.54
CA ASP A 22 -7.04 -10.06 -10.69
C ASP A 22 -6.24 -8.75 -10.73
N ILE A 23 -5.14 -8.69 -9.99
CA ILE A 23 -4.31 -7.50 -9.83
C ILE A 23 -2.87 -7.80 -10.22
N THR A 24 -2.28 -6.91 -11.02
CA THR A 24 -0.85 -6.89 -11.29
C THR A 24 -0.16 -5.82 -10.45
N ILE A 25 0.84 -6.23 -9.65
CA ILE A 25 1.65 -5.30 -8.86
C ILE A 25 2.81 -4.79 -9.72
N LEU A 26 2.75 -3.50 -10.09
CA LEU A 26 3.76 -2.83 -10.89
C LEU A 26 4.51 -1.79 -10.06
N TYR A 27 5.85 -1.87 -10.05
CA TYR A 27 6.66 -0.84 -9.42
C TYR A 27 6.62 0.44 -10.26
N HIS A 28 6.27 1.53 -9.61
CA HIS A 28 6.26 2.86 -10.20
C HIS A 28 7.26 3.75 -9.46
N PRO A 29 8.21 4.38 -10.16
CA PRO A 29 9.13 5.32 -9.55
C PRO A 29 8.36 6.55 -9.04
N GLU A 30 8.92 7.19 -8.01
CA GLU A 30 8.33 8.27 -7.21
C GLU A 30 7.58 9.35 -8.01
N LYS A 31 8.09 9.73 -9.19
CA LYS A 31 7.47 10.72 -10.09
C LYS A 31 6.06 10.35 -10.58
N ALA A 32 5.70 9.06 -10.60
CA ALA A 32 4.36 8.62 -10.98
C ALA A 32 3.40 8.56 -9.78
N ASN A 33 3.91 8.67 -8.55
CA ASN A 33 3.12 8.50 -7.32
C ASN A 33 2.56 9.82 -6.75
N VAL A 34 2.66 10.93 -7.49
CA VAL A 34 2.34 12.29 -7.03
C VAL A 34 0.93 12.41 -6.46
N VAL A 35 -0.05 11.76 -7.11
CA VAL A 35 -1.46 11.79 -6.66
C VAL A 35 -1.64 11.04 -5.33
N ALA A 36 -1.12 9.81 -5.23
CA ALA A 36 -1.25 9.02 -4.01
C ALA A 36 -0.50 9.66 -2.83
N ASP A 37 0.66 10.27 -3.10
CA ASP A 37 1.46 11.00 -2.12
C ASP A 37 0.74 12.27 -1.62
N ALA A 38 0.15 13.06 -2.53
CA ALA A 38 -0.66 14.22 -2.17
C ALA A 38 -1.88 13.84 -1.31
N LEU A 39 -2.57 12.75 -1.66
CA LEU A 39 -3.71 12.24 -0.89
C LEU A 39 -3.29 11.72 0.49
N SER A 40 -2.16 11.04 0.59
CA SER A 40 -1.63 10.54 1.86
C SER A 40 -1.30 11.68 2.83
N ARG A 41 -0.61 12.73 2.34
CA ARG A 41 -0.32 13.93 3.14
C ARG A 41 -1.59 14.63 3.62
N LYS A 42 -2.60 14.74 2.75
CA LYS A 42 -3.90 15.32 3.14
C LYS A 42 -4.58 14.50 4.24
N ALA A 43 -4.58 13.18 4.13
CA ALA A 43 -5.18 12.30 5.15
C ALA A 43 -4.50 12.44 6.52
N VAL A 44 -3.17 12.54 6.55
CA VAL A 44 -2.41 12.80 7.79
C VAL A 44 -2.78 14.16 8.38
N SER A 45 -2.80 15.22 7.56
CA SER A 45 -3.20 16.56 8.00
C SER A 45 -4.64 16.60 8.53
N MET A 46 -5.60 15.93 7.88
CA MET A 46 -6.96 15.86 8.39
C MET A 46 -7.04 15.08 9.71
N ARG A 47 -6.24 14.03 9.87
CA ARG A 47 -6.18 13.27 11.14
C ARG A 47 -5.59 14.11 12.27
N SER A 48 -4.61 14.98 12.01
CA SER A 48 -4.06 15.88 13.03
C SER A 48 -5.00 17.03 13.41
N LEU A 49 -5.94 17.40 12.53
CA LEU A 49 -6.95 18.43 12.82
C LEU A 49 -8.18 17.87 13.56
N ALA A 50 -8.32 16.54 13.64
CA ALA A 50 -9.42 15.87 14.32
C ALA A 50 -9.10 15.53 15.80
N TYR A 51 -7.98 16.03 16.33
CA TYR A 51 -7.56 15.94 17.72
C TYR A 51 -7.44 17.33 18.33
#